data_AF-A0A0R3VVG0-F1
#
_entry.id   AF-A0A0R3VVG0-F1
#
_cell.length_a   1.000
_cell.length_b   1.000
_cell.length_c   1.000
_cell.angle_alpha   90.00
_cell.angle_beta   90.00
_cell.angle_gamma   90.00
#
_symmetry.space_group_name_H-M   'P 1'
#
loop_
_entity.id
_entity.type
_entity.pdbx_description
1 polymer ?
#
loop_
_entity_poly.entity_id
_entity_poly.type
_entity_poly.pdbx_seq_one_letter_code
_entity_poly.pdbx_strand_id
1 'polypeptide(L)'
;MVFSCIVLPVHLPTSPPFALKVLKLYAWEPSFIQEVGSIRKKELSYLSKFLYLDCSITFIFACIPTLVALATFSAYILSSSENLLTAEKAFVSLSLLNILRFPLFMFPTLLSNIVQVSLILCGRFVFLLAATHQGKYEDINSEW
;
A
#
# COMPACT_ATOMS: atom_id res chain seq x y z
N MET A 1 -18.81 -26.12 34.40
CA MET A 1 -19.64 -27.05 33.60
C MET A 1 -20.64 -26.18 32.84
N VAL A 2 -20.44 -25.75 31.59
CA VAL A 2 -20.66 -26.53 30.34
C VAL A 2 -19.77 -26.04 29.17
N PHE A 3 -18.93 -25.02 29.33
CA PHE A 3 -18.13 -24.45 28.21
C PHE A 3 -16.75 -25.11 27.96
N SER A 4 -16.59 -26.40 28.29
CA SER A 4 -15.33 -27.13 28.05
C SER A 4 -15.47 -28.28 27.02
N CYS A 5 -16.55 -28.31 26.23
CA CYS A 5 -16.83 -29.38 25.26
C CYS A 5 -16.94 -28.90 23.80
N ILE A 6 -16.21 -27.85 23.41
CA ILE A 6 -16.00 -27.53 21.99
C ILE A 6 -14.50 -27.58 21.70
N VAL A 7 -13.90 -28.73 22.02
CA VAL A 7 -12.75 -29.25 21.29
C VAL A 7 -13.29 -30.37 20.41
N LEU A 8 -14.13 -29.97 19.44
CA LEU A 8 -14.39 -30.81 18.28
C LEU A 8 -13.23 -30.58 17.30
N PRO A 9 -12.66 -31.63 16.70
CA PRO A 9 -11.58 -31.49 15.75
C PRO A 9 -12.08 -30.62 14.58
N VAL A 10 -11.48 -29.45 14.43
CA VAL A 10 -11.62 -28.57 13.25
C VAL A 10 -10.93 -29.27 12.09
N HIS A 11 -11.61 -30.27 11.54
CA HIS A 11 -11.43 -30.75 10.17
C HIS A 11 -12.81 -30.71 9.47
N LEU A 12 -13.59 -29.67 9.78
CA LEU A 12 -14.74 -29.32 8.97
C LEU A 12 -14.20 -28.73 7.66
N PRO A 13 -14.69 -29.19 6.50
CA PRO A 13 -14.34 -28.59 5.23
C PRO A 13 -14.81 -27.13 5.25
N THR A 14 -13.88 -26.20 5.40
CA THR A 14 -14.09 -24.74 5.28
C THR A 14 -14.50 -24.33 3.86
N SER A 15 -14.85 -25.28 3.01
CA SER A 15 -15.33 -24.98 1.68
C SER A 15 -16.65 -24.19 1.78
N PRO A 16 -16.81 -23.11 1.00
CA PRO A 16 -17.99 -22.24 1.01
C PRO A 16 -19.36 -22.96 0.99
N PRO A 17 -19.56 -24.07 0.25
CA PRO A 17 -20.88 -24.71 0.17
C PRO A 17 -21.32 -25.44 1.45
N PHE A 18 -20.39 -25.93 2.29
CA PHE A 18 -20.77 -26.57 3.56
C PHE A 18 -21.10 -25.54 4.63
N ALA A 19 -20.34 -24.43 4.69
CA ALA A 19 -20.62 -23.33 5.61
C ALA A 19 -22.01 -22.72 5.39
N LEU A 20 -22.44 -22.57 4.13
CA LEU A 20 -23.75 -22.04 3.78
C LEU A 20 -24.92 -22.96 4.21
N LYS A 21 -24.75 -24.28 4.09
CA LYS A 21 -25.76 -25.26 4.51
C LYS A 21 -25.98 -25.24 6.02
N VAL A 22 -24.90 -25.14 6.80
CA VAL A 22 -24.97 -24.99 8.26
C VAL A 22 -25.66 -23.68 8.63
N LEU A 23 -25.32 -22.57 7.97
CA LEU A 23 -25.94 -21.26 8.22
C LEU A 23 -27.46 -21.29 8.03
N LYS A 24 -27.95 -21.99 7.00
CA LYS A 24 -29.39 -22.16 6.73
C LYS A 24 -30.08 -23.07 7.75
N LEU A 25 -29.42 -24.13 8.22
CA LEU A 25 -29.96 -25.05 9.23
C LEU A 25 -30.19 -24.36 10.58
N TYR A 26 -29.35 -23.38 10.94
CA TYR A 26 -29.48 -22.60 12.17
C TYR A 26 -30.27 -21.27 12.02
N ALA A 27 -30.77 -20.98 10.81
CA ALA A 27 -31.47 -19.73 10.49
C ALA A 27 -30.69 -18.44 10.87
N TRP A 28 -29.36 -18.48 10.83
CA TRP A 28 -28.46 -17.35 11.16
C TRP A 28 -28.22 -16.38 9.99
N GLU A 29 -28.87 -16.61 8.85
CA GLU A 29 -28.79 -15.78 7.64
C GLU A 29 -28.98 -14.26 7.90
N PRO A 30 -29.99 -13.78 8.66
CA PRO A 30 -30.17 -12.35 8.91
C PRO A 30 -29.05 -11.73 9.76
N SER A 31 -28.57 -12.43 10.80
CA SER A 31 -27.45 -11.95 11.62
C SER A 31 -26.16 -11.87 10.80
N PHE A 32 -25.92 -12.84 9.91
CA PHE A 32 -24.75 -12.83 9.04
C PHE A 32 -24.79 -11.70 8.01
N ILE A 33 -25.96 -11.45 7.40
CA ILE A 33 -26.16 -10.32 6.47
C ILE A 33 -25.91 -8.98 7.18
N GLN A 34 -26.36 -8.84 8.42
CA GLN A 34 -26.14 -7.63 9.21
C GLN A 34 -24.64 -7.40 9.48
N GLU A 35 -23.91 -8.43 9.89
CA GLU A 35 -22.47 -8.35 10.14
C GLU A 35 -21.68 -8.01 8.87
N VAL A 36 -21.93 -8.73 7.76
CA VAL A 36 -21.31 -8.45 6.46
C VAL A 36 -21.64 -7.04 5.96
N GLY A 37 -22.88 -6.59 6.15
CA GLY A 37 -23.30 -5.23 5.83
C GLY A 37 -22.55 -4.17 6.65
N SER A 38 -22.28 -4.44 7.93
CA SER A 38 -21.52 -3.55 8.80
C SER A 38 -20.05 -3.43 8.37
N ILE A 39 -19.43 -4.55 8.00
CA ILE A 39 -18.05 -4.62 7.49
C ILE A 39 -17.96 -3.88 6.16
N ARG A 40 -18.90 -4.13 5.23
CA ARG A 40 -18.93 -3.48 3.93
C ARG A 40 -19.07 -1.96 4.02
N LYS A 41 -19.87 -1.45 4.97
CA LYS A 41 -19.98 0.00 5.22
C LYS A 41 -18.65 0.59 5.68
N LYS A 42 -17.90 -0.11 6.53
CA LYS A 42 -16.56 0.32 6.96
C LYS A 42 -15.58 0.31 5.77
N GLU A 43 -15.54 -0.78 5.00
CA GLU A 43 -14.70 -0.88 3.80
C GLU A 43 -14.96 0.25 2.80
N LEU A 44 -16.24 0.53 2.50
CA LEU A 44 -16.61 1.62 1.58
C LEU A 44 -16.21 2.99 2.12
N SER A 45 -16.25 3.21 3.44
CA SER A 45 -15.76 4.44 4.05
C SER A 45 -14.25 4.62 3.86
N TYR A 46 -13.47 3.55 4.07
CA TYR A 46 -12.03 3.57 3.83
C TYR A 46 -11.69 3.74 2.34
N LEU A 47 -12.37 3.00 1.46
CA LEU A 47 -12.17 3.10 0.02
C LEU A 47 -12.47 4.51 -0.49
N SER A 48 -13.55 5.13 -0.02
CA SER A 48 -13.87 6.51 -0.39
C SER A 48 -12.77 7.47 0.03
N LYS A 49 -12.28 7.37 1.28
CA LYS A 49 -11.15 8.20 1.76
C LYS A 49 -9.88 7.98 0.96
N PHE A 50 -9.58 6.73 0.61
CA PHE A 50 -8.44 6.39 -0.24
C PHE A 50 -8.57 7.06 -1.62
N LEU A 51 -9.73 6.96 -2.26
CA LEU A 51 -9.98 7.59 -3.56
C LEU A 51 -9.86 9.12 -3.49
N TYR A 52 -10.33 9.77 -2.42
CA TYR A 52 -10.14 11.21 -2.22
C TYR A 52 -8.65 11.59 -2.16
N LEU A 53 -7.85 10.82 -1.43
CA LEU A 53 -6.41 11.05 -1.33
C LEU A 53 -5.72 10.80 -2.68
N ASP A 54 -6.06 9.71 -3.37
CA ASP A 54 -5.48 9.33 -4.65
C ASP A 54 -5.77 10.35 -5.75
N CYS A 55 -7.02 10.82 -5.84
CA CYS A 55 -7.40 11.91 -6.74
C CYS A 55 -6.66 13.20 -6.42
N SER A 56 -6.51 13.56 -5.14
CA SER A 56 -5.79 14.76 -4.72
C SER A 56 -4.31 14.70 -5.10
N ILE A 57 -3.67 13.54 -4.87
CA ILE A 57 -2.28 13.29 -5.25
C ILE A 57 -2.13 13.43 -6.76
N THR A 58 -2.97 12.74 -7.54
CA THR A 58 -2.92 12.77 -9.01
C THR A 58 -3.11 14.19 -9.56
N PHE A 59 -4.03 14.96 -8.98
CA PHE A 59 -4.25 16.36 -9.33
C PHE A 59 -3.02 17.23 -9.05
N ILE A 60 -2.40 17.10 -7.88
CA ILE A 60 -1.17 17.82 -7.53
C ILE A 60 -0.06 17.46 -8.52
N PHE A 61 0.14 16.18 -8.82
CA PHE A 61 1.15 15.74 -9.80
C PHE A 61 0.90 16.26 -11.22
N ALA A 62 -0.37 16.43 -11.62
CA ALA A 62 -0.71 17.04 -12.89
C ALA A 62 -0.40 18.56 -12.94
N CYS A 63 -0.63 19.28 -11.83
CA CYS A 63 -0.40 20.72 -11.74
C CYS A 63 1.05 21.13 -11.43
N ILE A 64 1.84 20.25 -10.78
CA ILE A 64 3.25 20.49 -10.45
C ILE A 64 4.07 21.00 -11.65
N PRO A 65 4.12 20.34 -12.82
CA PRO A 65 5.00 20.76 -13.91
C PRO A 65 4.64 22.14 -14.46
N THR A 66 3.35 22.51 -14.46
CA THR A 66 2.91 23.85 -14.85
C THR A 66 3.32 24.90 -13.82
N LEU A 67 3.19 24.61 -12.53
CA LEU A 67 3.64 25.49 -11.44
C LEU A 67 5.16 25.69 -11.45
N VAL A 68 5.92 24.61 -11.65
CA VAL A 68 7.39 24.65 -11.72
C VAL A 68 7.85 25.46 -12.94
N ALA A 69 7.24 25.28 -14.11
CA ALA A 69 7.53 26.08 -15.29
C ALA A 69 7.24 27.57 -15.05
N LEU A 70 6.07 27.90 -14.47
CA LEU A 70 5.69 29.26 -14.11
C LEU A 70 6.68 29.89 -13.13
N ALA A 71 7.03 29.19 -12.06
CA ALA A 71 7.97 29.66 -11.05
C ALA A 71 9.37 29.90 -11.66
N THR A 72 9.83 29.01 -12.53
CA THR A 72 11.14 29.12 -13.19
C THR A 72 11.19 30.33 -14.13
N PHE A 73 10.17 30.52 -14.96
CA PHE A 73 10.10 31.68 -15.85
C PHE A 73 9.90 32.99 -15.08
N SER A 74 9.08 32.98 -14.03
CA SER A 74 8.89 34.15 -13.16
C SER A 74 10.19 34.56 -12.46
N ALA A 75 10.94 33.60 -11.91
CA ALA A 75 12.23 33.86 -11.28
C ALA A 75 13.27 34.36 -12.30
N TYR A 76 13.24 33.83 -13.53
CA TYR A 76 14.15 34.24 -14.60
C TYR A 76 13.95 35.71 -15.00
N ILE A 77 12.70 36.16 -15.14
CA ILE A 77 12.38 37.57 -15.45
C ILE A 77 12.78 38.50 -14.31
N LEU A 78 12.57 38.09 -13.06
CA LEU A 78 12.84 38.94 -11.89
C LEU A 78 14.34 39.08 -11.58
N SER A 79 15.16 38.10 -11.93
CA SER A 79 16.58 38.05 -11.54
C SER A 79 17.47 39.02 -12.32
N SER A 80 17.13 39.40 -13.57
CA SER A 80 17.83 40.51 -14.27
C SER A 80 16.92 41.17 -15.30
N SER A 81 16.86 42.51 -15.30
CA SER A 81 15.99 43.25 -16.24
C SER A 81 16.45 43.18 -17.70
N GLU A 82 17.64 42.64 -17.97
CA GLU A 82 18.17 42.43 -19.33
C GLU A 82 17.87 41.03 -19.90
N ASN A 83 17.34 40.12 -19.08
CA ASN A 83 17.04 38.76 -19.51
C ASN A 83 15.72 38.71 -20.29
N LEU A 84 15.79 38.94 -21.61
CA LEU A 84 14.66 38.73 -22.50
C LEU A 84 14.35 37.24 -22.62
N LEU A 85 13.10 36.88 -22.29
CA LEU A 85 12.61 35.51 -22.35
C LEU A 85 12.27 35.16 -23.81
N THR A 86 13.28 34.72 -24.58
CA THR A 86 13.12 34.29 -25.97
C THR A 86 12.32 32.98 -26.05
N ALA A 87 11.46 32.85 -27.06
CA ALA A 87 10.66 31.64 -27.31
C ALA A 87 11.51 30.36 -27.40
N GLU A 88 12.72 30.46 -27.96
CA GLU A 88 13.71 29.37 -28.02
C GLU A 88 14.04 28.84 -26.62
N LYS A 89 14.42 29.71 -25.68
CA LYS A 89 14.76 29.31 -24.31
C LYS A 89 13.55 28.73 -23.59
N ALA A 90 12.37 29.33 -23.76
CA ALA A 90 11.14 28.81 -23.17
C ALA A 90 10.84 27.38 -23.63
N PHE A 91 10.95 27.13 -24.94
CA PHE A 91 10.66 25.82 -25.53
C PHE A 91 11.69 24.76 -25.10
N VAL A 92 12.98 25.12 -25.06
CA VAL A 92 14.06 24.23 -24.59
C VAL A 92 13.85 23.87 -23.11
N SER A 93 13.56 24.85 -22.24
CA SER A 93 13.28 24.61 -20.83
C SER A 93 12.04 23.74 -20.62
N LEU A 94 10.97 23.97 -21.37
CA LEU A 94 9.74 23.17 -21.29
C LEU A 94 9.99 21.71 -21.71
N SER A 95 10.82 21.51 -22.74
CA SER A 95 11.24 20.18 -23.23
C SER A 95 12.06 19.43 -22.18
N LEU A 96 13.02 20.10 -21.54
CA LEU A 96 13.80 19.54 -20.43
C LEU A 96 12.92 19.15 -19.25
N LEU A 97 12.00 20.03 -18.85
CA LEU A 97 11.03 19.74 -17.79
C LEU A 97 10.17 18.53 -18.13
N ASN A 98 9.82 18.32 -19.40
CA ASN A 98 9.04 17.16 -19.83
C ASN A 98 9.80 15.84 -19.68
N ILE A 99 11.08 15.81 -20.06
CA ILE A 99 11.94 14.62 -19.91
C ILE A 99 12.16 14.28 -18.43
N LEU A 100 12.27 15.30 -17.56
CA LEU A 100 12.48 15.14 -16.12
C LEU A 100 11.24 14.59 -15.38
N ARG A 101 10.02 14.68 -15.95
CA ARG A 101 8.80 14.17 -15.29
C ARG A 101 8.86 12.67 -15.02
N PHE A 102 9.33 11.91 -16.00
CA PHE A 102 9.40 10.47 -15.93
C PHE A 102 10.26 9.97 -14.74
N PRO A 103 11.53 10.40 -14.60
CA PRO A 103 12.35 9.97 -13.46
C PRO A 103 11.80 10.49 -12.13
N LEU A 104 11.21 11.69 -12.07
CA LEU A 104 10.60 12.20 -10.83
C LEU A 104 9.39 11.39 -10.38
N PHE A 105 8.57 10.89 -11.31
CA PHE A 105 7.43 10.02 -10.97
C PHE A 105 7.88 8.62 -10.56
N MET A 106 8.94 8.11 -11.20
CA MET A 106 9.48 6.78 -10.88
C MET A 106 10.25 6.78 -9.54
N PHE A 107 10.87 7.89 -9.17
CA PHE A 107 11.77 7.98 -8.01
C PHE A 107 11.13 7.56 -6.67
N PRO A 108 9.94 8.05 -6.25
CA PRO A 108 9.28 7.59 -5.03
C PRO A 108 8.94 6.10 -5.08
N THR A 109 8.51 5.61 -6.24
CA THR A 109 8.18 4.20 -6.46
C THR A 109 9.41 3.32 -6.26
N LEU A 110 10.57 3.73 -6.78
CA LEU A 110 11.83 3.02 -6.58
C LEU A 110 12.23 2.99 -5.10
N LEU A 111 12.10 4.11 -4.39
CA LEU A 111 12.37 4.18 -2.95
C LEU A 111 11.45 3.23 -2.16
N SER A 112 10.14 3.24 -2.44
CA SER A 112 9.20 2.31 -1.80
C SER A 112 9.55 0.85 -2.08
N ASN A 113 9.96 0.52 -3.30
CA ASN A 113 10.39 -0.84 -3.65
C ASN A 113 11.65 -1.25 -2.88
N ILE A 114 12.65 -0.36 -2.77
CA ILE A 114 13.87 -0.64 -2.01
C ILE A 114 13.53 -0.89 -0.53
N VAL A 115 12.64 -0.08 0.06
CA VAL A 115 12.19 -0.26 1.45
C VAL A 115 11.42 -1.56 1.62
N GLN A 116 10.52 -1.92 0.71
CA GLN A 116 9.79 -3.19 0.79
C GLN A 116 10.75 -4.39 0.69
N VAL A 117 11.68 -4.35 -0.26
CA VAL A 117 12.70 -5.39 -0.44
C VAL A 117 13.56 -5.50 0.82
N SER A 118 14.03 -4.39 1.38
CA SER A 118 14.86 -4.40 2.58
C SER A 118 14.12 -4.96 3.80
N LEU A 119 12.84 -4.61 3.99
CA LEU A 119 12.01 -5.15 5.07
C LEU A 119 11.76 -6.66 4.91
N ILE A 120 11.48 -7.12 3.69
CA ILE A 120 11.26 -8.55 3.40
C ILE A 120 12.54 -9.35 3.63
N LEU A 121 13.69 -8.87 3.11
CA LEU A 121 14.97 -9.55 3.31
C LEU A 121 15.35 -9.58 4.79
N CYS A 122 15.37 -8.42 5.46
CA CYS A 122 15.75 -8.34 6.87
C CYS A 122 14.81 -9.17 7.76
N GLY A 123 13.49 -9.04 7.57
CA GLY A 123 12.50 -9.78 8.35
C GLY A 123 12.61 -11.30 8.16
N ARG A 124 12.81 -11.76 6.92
CA ARG A 124 13.01 -13.20 6.64
C ARG A 124 14.34 -13.71 7.20
N PHE A 125 15.42 -12.93 7.10
CA PHE A 125 16.71 -13.31 7.67
C PHE A 125 16.64 -13.43 9.20
N VAL A 126 16.01 -12.47 9.89
CA VAL A 126 15.84 -12.52 11.35
C VAL A 126 15.00 -13.73 11.77
N PHE A 127 13.91 -14.02 11.07
CA PHE A 127 13.08 -15.19 11.35
C PHE A 127 13.84 -16.51 11.16
N LEU A 128 14.61 -16.64 10.07
CA LEU A 128 15.40 -17.85 9.80
C LEU A 128 16.53 -18.05 10.82
N LEU A 129 17.21 -16.97 11.22
CA LEU A 129 18.24 -17.06 12.27
C LEU A 129 17.63 -17.46 13.62
N ALA A 130 16.47 -16.91 13.98
CA ALA A 130 15.75 -17.32 15.18
C ALA A 130 15.33 -18.80 15.13
N ALA A 131 14.88 -19.29 13.97
CA ALA A 131 14.54 -20.69 13.77
C ALA A 131 15.74 -21.64 13.90
N THR A 132 16.92 -21.26 13.39
CA THR A 132 18.14 -22.06 13.58
C THR A 132 18.62 -22.12 15.03
N HIS A 133 18.30 -21.09 15.83
CA HIS A 133 18.63 -21.08 17.24
C HIS A 133 17.76 -22.04 18.05
N GLN A 134 16.47 -22.17 17.71
CA GLN A 134 15.54 -23.10 18.37
C GLN A 134 15.89 -24.57 18.11
N GLY A 135 16.20 -24.94 16.86
CA GLY A 135 16.59 -26.32 16.52
C GLY A 135 17.80 -26.81 17.32
N LYS A 136 18.77 -25.91 17.58
CA LYS A 136 19.97 -26.26 18.36
C LYS A 136 19.70 -26.50 19.85
N TYR A 137 18.63 -25.94 20.43
CA TYR A 137 18.24 -26.20 21.83
C TYR A 137 17.47 -27.51 21.99
N GLU A 138 16.67 -27.92 20.99
CA GLU A 138 16.01 -29.23 20.99
C GLU A 138 17.01 -30.38 20.86
N ASP A 139 18.06 -30.22 20.03
CA ASP A 139 19.09 -31.23 19.87
C ASP A 139 19.86 -31.47 21.19
N ILE A 140 20.23 -30.40 21.92
CA ILE A 140 20.97 -30.49 23.20
C ILE A 140 20.12 -31.12 24.32
N ASN A 141 18.81 -30.93 24.29
CA ASN A 141 17.90 -31.53 25.29
C ASN A 141 17.50 -32.98 24.96
N SER A 142 17.88 -33.50 23.79
CA SER A 142 17.61 -34.88 23.39
C SER A 142 18.79 -35.84 23.65
N GLU A 143 19.96 -35.31 24.02
CA GLU A 143 21.17 -36.07 24.36
C GLU A 143 21.32 -36.40 25.87
N TRP A 144 20.36 -36.01 26.72
CA TRP A 144 20.29 -36.38 28.14
C TRP A 144 18.97 -37.04 28.50
#